data_AF-A0A7Y4WKJ5-F1
#
_entry.id   AF-A0A7Y4WKJ5-F1
#
_cell.length_a   1.000
_cell.length_b   1.000
_cell.length_c   1.000
_cell.angle_alpha   90.00
_cell.angle_beta   90.00
_cell.angle_gamma   90.00
#
_symmetry.space_group_name_H-M   'P 1'
#
loop_
_entity.id
_entity.type
_entity.pdbx_description
1 polymer ?
#
loop_
_entity_poly.entity_id
_entity_poly.type
_entity_poly.pdbx_seq_one_letter_code
_entity_poly.pdbx_strand_id
1 'polypeptide(L)'
;MEPYKIQLIETIVVIAGYIITHYITKIFINNSLKQTHLQRGRRKMIIKAVHLLSFLTATVLLSAIWGLKQNEIAVFVGTILTALGIAFFAQWSLLSNVTSSLLLFFNHPLKIGDIIKVLDKDYPFEGEVTDLTYIFVHLKTEDGEIITIPNSLLLQKSVSVIENNNTMKSKTE
;
A
#
# COMPACT_ATOMS: atom_id res chain seq x y z
N MET A 1 21.41 22.35 -33.54
CA MET A 1 19.96 22.58 -33.39
C MET A 1 19.78 23.53 -32.23
N GLU A 2 19.08 24.65 -32.43
CA GLU A 2 18.84 25.69 -31.39
C GLU A 2 18.33 25.06 -30.08
N PRO A 3 18.92 25.37 -28.91
CA PRO A 3 18.56 24.75 -27.62
C PRO A 3 17.05 24.88 -27.30
N TYR A 4 16.44 25.97 -27.77
CA TYR A 4 15.00 26.20 -27.65
C TYR A 4 14.13 25.18 -28.40
N LYS A 5 14.60 24.60 -29.51
CA LYS A 5 13.85 23.56 -30.23
C LYS A 5 13.74 22.26 -29.44
N ILE A 6 14.78 21.91 -28.69
CA ILE A 6 14.81 20.70 -27.85
C ILE A 6 13.86 20.87 -26.67
N GLN A 7 13.93 22.00 -25.97
CA GLN A 7 13.05 22.31 -24.83
C GLN A 7 11.56 22.32 -25.21
N LEU A 8 11.24 22.82 -26.41
CA LEU A 8 9.87 22.80 -26.93
C LEU A 8 9.37 21.37 -27.17
N ILE A 9 10.19 20.50 -27.76
CA ILE A 9 9.84 19.10 -27.98
C ILE A 9 9.62 18.38 -26.65
N GLU A 10 10.54 18.54 -25.68
CA GLU A 10 10.42 17.94 -24.35
C GLU A 10 9.16 18.41 -23.61
N THR A 11 8.83 19.71 -23.71
CA THR A 11 7.59 20.28 -23.14
C THR A 11 6.35 19.64 -23.77
N ILE A 12 6.32 19.48 -25.09
CA ILE A 12 5.21 18.83 -25.80
C ILE A 12 5.07 17.37 -25.35
N VAL A 13 6.18 16.64 -25.18
CA VAL A 13 6.18 15.26 -24.70
C VAL A 13 5.62 15.17 -23.29
N VAL A 14 6.03 16.05 -22.37
CA VAL A 14 5.52 16.07 -20.98
C VAL A 14 4.02 16.40 -20.95
N ILE A 15 3.57 17.40 -21.72
CA ILE A 15 2.15 17.76 -21.82
C ILE A 15 1.34 16.61 -22.41
N ALA A 16 1.82 15.98 -23.49
CA ALA A 16 1.18 14.82 -24.09
C ALA A 16 1.09 13.66 -23.08
N GLY A 17 2.17 13.37 -22.35
CA GLY A 17 2.20 12.37 -21.29
C GLY A 17 1.21 12.66 -20.17
N TYR A 18 1.12 13.90 -19.70
CA TYR A 18 0.15 14.33 -18.70
C TYR A 18 -1.30 14.14 -19.19
N ILE A 19 -1.59 14.55 -20.43
CA ILE A 19 -2.91 14.40 -21.05
C ILE A 19 -3.27 12.91 -21.21
N ILE A 20 -2.34 12.10 -21.71
CA ILE A 20 -2.50 10.64 -21.83
C ILE A 20 -2.81 10.05 -20.46
N THR A 21 -2.05 10.41 -19.43
CA THR A 21 -2.25 9.91 -18.06
C THR A 21 -3.62 10.31 -17.52
N HIS A 22 -4.07 11.54 -17.78
CA HIS A 22 -5.41 12.01 -17.42
C HIS A 22 -6.52 11.19 -18.10
N TYR A 23 -6.40 10.94 -19.41
CA TYR A 23 -7.38 10.15 -20.15
C TYR A 23 -7.37 8.67 -19.76
N ILE A 24 -6.19 8.06 -19.62
CA ILE A 24 -6.05 6.68 -19.14
C ILE A 24 -6.68 6.55 -17.76
N THR A 25 -6.38 7.46 -16.84
CA THR A 25 -6.96 7.47 -15.50
C THR A 25 -8.48 7.55 -15.56
N LYS A 26 -9.04 8.43 -16.39
CA LYS A 26 -10.49 8.56 -16.57
C LYS A 26 -11.11 7.30 -17.17
N ILE A 27 -10.49 6.69 -18.18
CA ILE A 27 -10.99 5.48 -18.86
C ILE A 27 -10.89 4.29 -17.92
N PHE A 28 -9.70 4.03 -17.37
CA PHE A 28 -9.43 2.88 -16.50
C PHE A 28 -10.27 2.93 -15.23
N ILE A 29 -10.39 4.11 -14.60
CA ILE A 29 -11.25 4.28 -13.41
C ILE A 29 -12.74 4.26 -13.78
N ASN A 30 -13.14 4.54 -15.02
CA ASN A 30 -14.54 4.42 -15.42
C ASN A 30 -14.91 3.04 -15.96
N ASN A 31 -13.94 2.21 -16.37
CA ASN A 31 -14.16 0.83 -16.79
C ASN A 31 -13.89 -0.18 -15.68
N SER A 32 -12.68 -0.19 -15.11
CA SER A 32 -12.27 -1.18 -14.09
C SER A 32 -12.97 -0.95 -12.75
N LEU A 33 -13.08 0.31 -12.31
CA LEU A 33 -13.68 0.64 -11.01
C LEU A 33 -15.22 0.61 -10.99
N LYS A 34 -15.87 0.37 -12.13
CA LYS A 34 -17.32 0.07 -12.19
C LYS A 34 -17.63 -1.39 -11.90
N GLN A 35 -16.70 -2.30 -12.22
CA GLN A 35 -16.87 -3.74 -11.99
C GLN A 35 -16.47 -4.13 -10.56
N THR A 36 -15.62 -3.33 -9.91
CA THR A 36 -15.32 -3.49 -8.48
C THR A 36 -16.42 -2.87 -7.62
N HIS A 37 -16.78 -3.50 -6.50
CA HIS A 37 -17.70 -2.97 -5.48
C HIS A 37 -17.11 -1.77 -4.67
N LEU A 38 -16.25 -0.97 -5.30
CA LEU A 38 -15.64 0.18 -4.67
C LEU A 38 -16.69 1.30 -4.56
N GLN A 39 -16.99 1.68 -3.32
CA GLN A 39 -17.90 2.75 -3.01
C GLN A 39 -17.51 4.03 -3.77
N ARG A 40 -18.51 4.75 -4.31
CA ARG A 40 -18.33 5.97 -5.13
C ARG A 40 -17.39 6.99 -4.47
N GLY A 41 -17.39 7.08 -3.14
CA GLY A 41 -16.49 7.95 -2.37
C GLY A 41 -15.01 7.58 -2.53
N ARG A 42 -14.64 6.31 -2.35
CA ARG A 42 -13.25 5.82 -2.48
C ARG A 42 -12.71 6.02 -3.89
N ARG A 43 -13.55 5.77 -4.90
CA ARG A 43 -13.23 6.03 -6.31
C ARG A 43 -12.86 7.50 -6.56
N LYS A 44 -13.62 8.43 -6.01
CA LYS A 44 -13.35 9.88 -6.14
C LYS A 44 -12.04 10.27 -5.47
N MET A 45 -11.70 9.67 -4.33
CA MET A 45 -10.43 9.90 -3.64
C MET A 45 -9.24 9.41 -4.49
N ILE A 46 -9.34 8.21 -5.07
CA ILE A 46 -8.27 7.66 -5.93
C ILE A 46 -8.02 8.56 -7.16
N ILE A 47 -9.07 8.99 -7.86
CA ILE A 47 -8.92 9.90 -9.02
C ILE A 47 -8.20 11.19 -8.61
N LYS A 48 -8.61 11.79 -7.49
CA LYS A 48 -7.99 13.01 -6.97
C LYS A 48 -6.50 12.80 -6.67
N ALA A 49 -6.15 11.68 -6.03
CA ALA A 49 -4.76 11.35 -5.70
C ALA A 49 -3.89 11.17 -6.97
N VAL A 50 -4.39 10.43 -7.97
CA VAL A 50 -3.67 10.21 -9.24
C VAL A 50 -3.48 11.53 -10.00
N HIS A 51 -4.51 12.38 -10.07
CA HIS A 51 -4.41 13.69 -10.70
C HIS A 51 -3.41 14.61 -9.98
N LEU A 52 -3.45 14.64 -8.65
CA LEU A 52 -2.49 15.42 -7.86
C LEU A 52 -1.06 14.97 -8.12
N LEU A 53 -0.80 13.66 -8.10
CA LEU A 53 0.53 13.10 -8.35
C LEU A 53 1.01 13.42 -9.77
N SER A 54 0.16 13.20 -10.77
CA SER A 54 0.48 13.48 -12.17
C SER A 54 0.80 14.97 -12.41
N PHE A 55 0.05 15.86 -11.74
CA PHE A 55 0.27 17.30 -11.80
C PHE A 55 1.61 17.71 -11.16
N LEU A 56 1.93 17.16 -9.98
CA LEU A 56 3.21 17.41 -9.32
C LEU A 56 4.39 16.93 -10.18
N THR A 57 4.30 15.72 -10.74
CA THR A 57 5.33 15.17 -11.63
C THR A 57 5.52 16.03 -12.89
N ALA A 58 4.42 16.40 -13.56
CA ALA A 58 4.50 17.26 -14.74
C ALA A 58 5.13 18.63 -14.42
N THR A 59 4.78 19.21 -13.26
CA THR A 59 5.36 20.47 -12.80
C THR A 59 6.88 20.37 -12.61
N VAL A 60 7.35 19.32 -11.93
CA VAL A 60 8.79 19.08 -11.71
C VAL A 60 9.54 18.89 -13.04
N LEU A 61 8.97 18.13 -13.98
CA LEU A 61 9.58 17.91 -15.30
C LEU A 61 9.64 19.20 -16.13
N LEU A 62 8.58 19.99 -16.16
CA LEU A 62 8.56 21.28 -16.86
C LEU A 62 9.56 22.26 -16.25
N SER A 63 9.63 22.33 -14.92
CA SER A 63 10.64 23.10 -14.20
C SER A 63 12.07 22.72 -14.61
N ALA A 64 12.34 21.43 -14.84
CA ALA A 64 13.63 20.95 -15.32
C ALA A 64 13.96 21.34 -16.77
N ILE A 65 12.98 21.23 -17.67
CA ILE A 65 13.16 21.53 -19.10
C ILE A 65 13.49 23.01 -19.33
N TRP A 66 12.81 23.91 -18.61
CA TRP A 66 12.94 25.36 -18.79
C TRP A 66 14.18 25.96 -18.09
N GLY A 67 15.07 25.11 -17.59
CA GLY A 67 16.40 25.54 -17.16
C GLY A 67 16.41 26.34 -15.86
N LEU A 68 15.46 26.08 -14.95
CA LEU A 68 15.74 26.35 -13.53
C LEU A 68 17.08 25.70 -13.20
N LYS A 69 17.96 26.42 -12.48
CA LYS A 69 19.30 25.90 -12.20
C LYS A 69 19.14 24.52 -11.58
N GLN A 70 19.88 23.52 -12.06
CA GLN A 70 19.76 22.13 -11.57
C GLN A 70 19.85 22.06 -10.04
N ASN A 71 20.63 22.97 -9.44
CA ASN A 71 20.75 23.15 -8.00
C ASN A 71 19.43 23.60 -7.33
N GLU A 72 18.69 24.53 -7.93
CA GLU A 72 17.39 25.01 -7.41
C GLU A 72 16.33 23.91 -7.46
N ILE A 73 16.32 23.10 -8.54
CA ILE A 73 15.43 21.94 -8.65
C ILE A 73 15.80 20.89 -7.62
N ALA A 74 17.09 20.58 -7.45
CA ALA A 74 17.55 19.61 -6.47
C ALA A 74 17.20 20.03 -5.04
N VAL A 75 17.35 21.31 -4.70
CA VAL A 75 16.92 21.87 -3.41
C VAL A 75 15.40 21.73 -3.24
N PHE A 76 14.61 22.12 -4.23
CA PHE A 76 13.15 22.03 -4.17
C PHE A 76 12.66 20.59 -3.99
N VAL A 77 13.16 19.66 -4.79
CA VAL A 77 12.86 18.22 -4.68
C VAL A 77 13.32 17.70 -3.32
N GLY A 78 14.50 18.11 -2.86
CA GLY A 78 15.03 17.75 -1.53
C GLY A 78 14.13 18.22 -0.39
N THR A 79 13.57 19.43 -0.46
CA THR A 79 12.61 19.95 0.52
C THR A 79 11.32 19.11 0.54
N ILE A 80 10.77 18.78 -0.64
CA ILE A 80 9.59 17.92 -0.74
C ILE A 80 9.89 16.52 -0.18
N LEU A 81 11.02 15.91 -0.56
CA LEU A 81 11.43 14.59 -0.06
C LEU A 81 11.62 14.61 1.46
N THR A 82 12.20 15.67 2.00
CA THR A 82 12.38 15.84 3.45
C THR A 82 11.02 15.91 4.15
N ALA A 83 10.09 16.74 3.64
CA ALA A 83 8.74 16.84 4.18
C ALA A 83 7.98 15.50 4.10
N LEU A 84 8.10 14.78 2.98
CA LEU A 84 7.52 13.45 2.81
C LEU A 84 8.13 12.44 3.77
N GLY A 85 9.45 12.47 3.96
CA GLY A 85 10.16 11.62 4.92
C GLY A 85 9.64 11.84 6.35
N ILE A 86 9.49 13.10 6.77
CA ILE A 86 8.91 13.45 8.07
C ILE A 86 7.45 12.98 8.17
N ALA A 87 6.65 13.17 7.12
CA ALA A 87 5.25 12.73 7.10
C ALA A 87 5.13 11.20 7.22
N PHE A 88 5.96 10.44 6.50
CA PHE A 88 5.98 8.98 6.60
C PHE A 88 6.50 8.50 7.95
N PHE A 89 7.51 9.17 8.51
CA PHE A 89 7.99 8.87 9.85
C PHE A 89 6.90 9.10 10.90
N ALA A 90 6.16 10.21 10.80
CA ALA A 90 4.99 10.47 11.66
C ALA A 90 3.88 9.42 11.47
N GLN A 91 3.80 8.80 10.29
CA GLN A 91 2.87 7.72 9.95
C GLN A 91 3.52 6.33 9.99
N TRP A 92 4.53 6.12 10.85
CA TRP A 92 5.30 4.87 10.97
C TRP A 92 4.44 3.60 11.00
N SER A 93 3.30 3.66 11.70
CA SER A 93 2.35 2.54 11.82
C SER A 93 1.86 2.01 10.46
N LEU A 94 1.66 2.88 9.46
CA LEU A 94 1.24 2.45 8.13
C LEU A 94 2.34 1.63 7.45
N LEU A 95 3.57 2.13 7.49
CA LEU A 95 4.72 1.47 6.87
C LEU A 95 5.04 0.15 7.58
N SER A 96 4.94 0.15 8.91
CA SER A 96 5.07 -1.05 9.73
C SER A 96 4.02 -2.09 9.36
N ASN A 97 2.73 -1.74 9.31
CA ASN A 97 1.67 -2.67 8.93
C ASN A 97 1.88 -3.25 7.53
N VAL A 98 2.19 -2.43 6.51
CA VAL A 98 2.43 -2.93 5.14
C VAL A 98 3.59 -3.92 5.09
N THR A 99 4.71 -3.60 5.75
CA THR A 99 5.88 -4.49 5.83
C THR A 99 5.54 -5.78 6.56
N SER A 100 4.75 -5.68 7.63
CA SER A 100 4.29 -6.82 8.42
C SER A 100 3.37 -7.74 7.64
N SER A 101 2.44 -7.20 6.85
CA SER A 101 1.58 -7.98 5.95
C SER A 101 2.39 -8.80 4.96
N LEU A 102 3.42 -8.18 4.37
CA LEU A 102 4.32 -8.85 3.43
C LEU A 102 5.07 -10.01 4.10
N LEU A 103 5.56 -9.78 5.31
CA LEU A 103 6.30 -10.81 6.07
C LEU A 103 5.37 -11.95 6.51
N LEU A 104 4.17 -11.63 6.99
CA LEU A 104 3.15 -12.62 7.36
C LEU A 104 2.76 -13.47 6.15
N PHE A 105 2.55 -12.85 5.00
CA PHE A 105 2.16 -13.54 3.78
C PHE A 105 3.23 -14.47 3.23
N PHE A 106 4.51 -14.05 3.25
CA PHE A 106 5.59 -14.83 2.61
C PHE A 106 6.37 -15.74 3.54
N ASN A 107 6.61 -15.33 4.78
CA ASN A 107 7.62 -15.96 5.65
C ASN A 107 7.06 -16.49 6.96
N HIS A 108 5.83 -16.13 7.32
CA HIS A 108 5.25 -16.61 8.57
C HIS A 108 4.52 -17.94 8.31
N PRO A 109 4.67 -18.95 9.19
CA PRO A 109 3.94 -20.22 9.07
C PRO A 109 2.42 -20.10 9.27
N LEU A 110 1.87 -18.87 9.35
CA LEU A 110 0.46 -18.61 9.59
C LEU A 110 -0.34 -18.75 8.28
N LYS A 111 -1.31 -19.65 8.27
CA LYS A 111 -2.25 -19.83 7.17
C LYS A 111 -3.68 -19.59 7.64
N ILE A 112 -4.54 -19.27 6.68
CA ILE A 112 -5.99 -19.22 6.90
C ILE A 112 -6.44 -20.64 7.29
N GLY A 113 -7.19 -20.75 8.38
CA GLY A 113 -7.66 -22.00 8.99
C GLY A 113 -6.77 -22.54 10.12
N ASP A 114 -5.60 -21.95 10.36
CA ASP A 114 -4.76 -22.34 11.50
C ASP A 114 -5.38 -21.81 12.81
N ILE A 115 -5.37 -22.63 13.86
CA ILE A 115 -5.71 -22.18 15.21
C ILE A 115 -4.45 -21.64 15.85
N ILE A 116 -4.49 -20.38 16.28
CA ILE A 116 -3.32 -19.71 16.83
C ILE A 116 -3.62 -19.19 18.22
N LYS A 117 -2.60 -19.25 19.08
CA LYS A 117 -2.62 -18.68 20.41
C LYS A 117 -1.61 -17.55 20.49
N VAL A 118 -2.11 -16.34 20.73
CA VAL A 118 -1.26 -15.16 20.92
C VAL A 118 -0.79 -15.15 22.38
N LEU A 119 0.51 -15.28 22.56
CA LEU A 119 1.18 -15.33 23.87
C LEU A 119 1.45 -13.91 24.35
N ASP A 120 0.38 -13.17 24.64
CA ASP A 120 0.45 -11.88 25.30
C ASP A 120 0.42 -12.04 26.83
N LYS A 121 1.16 -11.22 27.56
CA LYS A 121 1.21 -11.26 29.03
C LYS A 121 -0.05 -10.67 29.65
N ASP A 122 -0.64 -9.67 29.00
CA ASP A 122 -1.77 -8.92 29.55
C ASP A 122 -3.11 -9.54 29.13
N TYR A 123 -3.18 -10.06 27.90
CA TYR A 123 -4.41 -10.62 27.35
C TYR A 123 -4.14 -11.77 26.36
N PRO A 124 -3.92 -13.01 26.84
CA PRO A 124 -3.78 -14.15 25.95
C PRO A 124 -5.14 -14.52 25.35
N PHE A 125 -5.18 -14.73 24.04
CA PHE A 125 -6.37 -15.19 23.35
C PHE A 125 -5.99 -16.21 22.27
N GLU A 126 -6.98 -17.02 21.91
CA GLU A 126 -6.86 -18.13 20.98
C GLU A 126 -8.01 -18.08 19.97
N GLY A 127 -7.71 -18.37 18.71
CA GLY A 127 -8.72 -18.37 17.67
C GLY A 127 -8.19 -18.86 16.33
N GLU A 128 -9.13 -19.22 15.45
CA GLU A 128 -8.85 -19.64 14.08
C GLU A 128 -8.60 -18.41 13.19
N VAL A 129 -7.54 -18.44 12.38
CA VAL A 129 -7.26 -17.40 11.39
C VAL A 129 -8.29 -17.48 10.27
N THR A 130 -9.26 -16.55 10.30
CA THR A 130 -10.34 -16.51 9.30
C THR A 130 -9.98 -15.71 8.06
N ASP A 131 -9.19 -14.65 8.21
CA ASP A 131 -8.80 -13.79 7.10
C ASP A 131 -7.48 -13.05 7.37
N LEU A 132 -6.72 -12.84 6.29
CA LEU A 132 -5.44 -12.14 6.27
C LEU A 132 -5.53 -10.99 5.27
N THR A 133 -5.79 -9.79 5.77
CA THR A 133 -5.87 -8.58 4.94
C THR A 133 -4.52 -7.85 4.88
N TYR A 134 -4.44 -6.82 4.05
CA TYR A 134 -3.24 -5.97 3.93
C TYR A 134 -2.87 -5.19 5.20
N ILE A 135 -3.75 -5.11 6.20
CA ILE A 135 -3.52 -4.32 7.41
C ILE A 135 -3.82 -5.12 8.68
N PHE A 136 -4.80 -6.02 8.61
CA PHE A 136 -5.30 -6.75 9.76
C PHE A 136 -5.35 -8.27 9.52
N VAL A 137 -5.15 -9.01 10.61
CA VAL A 137 -5.51 -10.42 10.75
C VAL A 137 -6.81 -10.50 11.53
N HIS A 138 -7.74 -11.32 11.04
CA HIS A 138 -9.01 -11.59 11.69
C HIS A 138 -9.00 -13.00 12.27
N LEU A 139 -9.14 -13.10 13.59
CA LEU A 139 -9.25 -14.36 14.31
C LEU A 139 -10.67 -14.57 14.79
N LYS A 140 -11.18 -15.79 14.69
CA LYS A 140 -12.46 -16.16 15.29
C LYS A 140 -12.22 -17.05 16.51
N THR A 141 -12.72 -16.64 17.66
CA THR A 141 -12.61 -17.41 18.90
C THR A 141 -13.61 -18.57 18.90
N GLU A 142 -13.44 -19.54 19.82
CA GLU A 142 -14.41 -20.63 20.01
C GLU A 142 -15.80 -20.10 20.41
N ASP A 143 -15.85 -19.00 21.17
CA ASP A 143 -17.08 -18.30 21.56
C ASP A 143 -17.75 -17.54 20.39
N GLY A 144 -17.11 -17.50 19.22
CA GLY A 144 -17.65 -16.90 18.01
C GLY A 144 -17.34 -15.40 17.83
N GLU A 145 -16.52 -14.81 18.70
CA GLU A 145 -16.08 -13.42 18.57
C GLU A 145 -15.04 -13.25 17.45
N ILE A 146 -15.04 -12.09 16.79
CA ILE A 146 -14.04 -11.76 15.76
C ILE A 146 -13.04 -10.75 16.34
N ILE A 147 -11.82 -11.22 16.61
CA ILE A 147 -10.70 -10.40 17.06
C ILE A 147 -9.97 -9.88 15.83
N THR A 148 -9.82 -8.55 15.74
CA THR A 148 -9.10 -7.89 14.64
C THR A 148 -7.79 -7.31 15.14
N ILE A 149 -6.67 -7.76 14.57
CA ILE A 149 -5.34 -7.44 15.04
C ILE A 149 -4.54 -6.79 13.90
N PRO A 150 -3.93 -5.62 14.10
CA PRO A 150 -3.00 -5.06 13.12
C PRO A 150 -1.86 -6.04 12.85
N ASN A 151 -1.49 -6.23 11.58
CA ASN A 151 -0.44 -7.16 11.19
C ASN A 151 0.89 -6.86 11.87
N SER A 152 1.21 -5.57 12.07
CA SER A 152 2.41 -5.16 12.80
C SER A 152 2.37 -5.50 14.28
N LEU A 153 1.20 -5.46 14.90
CA LEU A 153 1.05 -5.85 16.30
C LEU A 153 1.21 -7.35 16.43
N LEU A 154 0.60 -8.14 15.54
CA LEU A 154 0.68 -9.60 15.57
C LEU A 154 2.13 -10.09 15.46
N LEU A 155 2.92 -9.53 14.54
CA LEU A 155 4.34 -9.89 14.39
C LEU A 155 5.22 -9.51 15.58
N GLN A 156 4.82 -8.53 16.38
CA GLN A 156 5.54 -8.15 17.60
C GLN A 156 5.23 -9.08 18.79
N LYS A 157 4.22 -9.95 18.65
CA LYS A 157 3.83 -10.91 19.68
C LYS A 157 4.37 -12.29 19.35
N SER A 158 4.61 -13.09 20.38
CA SER A 158 4.88 -14.50 20.19
C SER A 158 3.56 -15.22 19.90
N VAL A 159 3.53 -16.04 18.86
CA VAL A 159 2.35 -16.78 18.44
C VAL A 159 2.69 -18.27 18.43
N SER A 160 1.85 -19.08 19.06
CA SER A 160 1.89 -20.54 18.94
C SER A 160 0.85 -20.98 17.91
N VAL A 161 1.29 -21.70 16.88
CA VAL A 161 0.40 -22.32 15.90
C VAL A 161 0.06 -23.72 16.41
N ILE A 162 -1.22 -23.99 16.59
CA ILE A 162 -1.74 -25.28 17.04
C ILE A 162 -2.10 -26.07 15.78
N GLU A 163 -1.30 -27.08 15.48
CA GLU A 163 -1.47 -27.91 14.29
C GLU A 163 -2.76 -28.74 14.42
N ASN A 164 -3.71 -28.53 13.52
CA ASN A 164 -4.96 -29.27 13.50
C ASN A 164 -4.67 -30.67 12.94
N ASN A 165 -4.55 -31.68 13.82
CA ASN A 165 -4.13 -33.06 13.51
C ASN A 165 -5.00 -33.85 12.51
N ASN A 166 -5.94 -33.22 11.80
CA ASN A 166 -6.76 -33.89 10.79
C ASN A 166 -6.00 -34.27 9.50
N THR A 167 -4.82 -33.70 9.25
CA THR A 167 -3.97 -34.09 8.09
C THR A 167 -3.11 -35.35 8.33
N MET A 168 -2.96 -35.81 9.57
CA MET A 168 -2.23 -37.06 9.86
C MET A 168 -3.08 -38.33 9.73
N LYS A 169 -4.42 -38.21 9.65
CA LYS A 169 -5.30 -39.39 9.49
C LYS A 169 -5.49 -39.86 8.04
N SER A 170 -5.23 -39.03 7.03
CA SER A 170 -5.43 -39.44 5.62
C SER A 170 -4.21 -40.11 4.95
N LYS A 171 -3.10 -40.30 5.67
CA LYS A 171 -1.89 -40.98 5.15
C LYS A 171 -1.71 -42.41 5.70
N THR A 172 -2.67 -42.91 6.46
CA THR A 172 -2.62 -44.23 7.09
C THR A 172 -3.85 -45.08 6.76
N GLU A 173 -4.65 -44.70 5.77
CA GLU A 173 -5.72 -45.52 5.19
C GLU A 173 -5.39 -45.89 3.74
#